data_AF-A0A239BNS0-F1
#
_entry.id   AF-A0A239BNS0-F1
#
_cell.length_a   1.000
_cell.length_b   1.000
_cell.length_c   1.000
_cell.angle_alpha   90.00
_cell.angle_beta   90.00
_cell.angle_gamma   90.00
#
_symmetry.space_group_name_H-M   'P 1'
#
loop_
_entity.id
_entity.type
_entity.pdbx_description
1 polymer ?
#
loop_
_entity_poly.entity_id
_entity_poly.type
_entity_poly.pdbx_seq_one_letter_code
_entity_poly.pdbx_strand_id
1 'polypeptide(L)'
;MTYVSKGLAATLATLLTTAAPVWAQESITINVIDGYPARSMWVQEFTNFFIPEVDKRLAESGNYTIDWRESYGGTVVKPRGVLEGLQLGLGDIGIVTTIFHSSKLPSQAISAVTPFVSSDARVVSKAVDEIAKEFPTMREEFAAQNQVYLTTGVVLDTYQLFSRDKVESLADLEGTKISGAGMNLRYVEGIEGAAGVRGGLTDFYNMLQTGLVDSAML
;
A
#
# COMPACT_ATOMS: atom_id res chain seq x y z
N MET A 1 44.17 -62.14 -46.20
CA MET A 1 43.20 -61.21 -46.84
C MET A 1 41.82 -61.65 -46.39
N THR A 2 40.93 -60.95 -45.68
CA THR A 2 40.88 -59.60 -45.10
C THR A 2 39.59 -59.60 -44.23
N TYR A 3 39.71 -59.30 -42.92
CA TYR A 3 38.82 -58.54 -42.01
C TYR A 3 37.35 -58.93 -41.70
N VAL A 4 37.08 -59.12 -40.39
CA VAL A 4 36.14 -58.42 -39.44
C VAL A 4 34.82 -57.88 -40.06
N SER A 5 33.60 -58.12 -39.54
CA SER A 5 33.10 -57.51 -38.29
C SER A 5 31.72 -58.02 -37.83
N LYS A 6 31.54 -58.05 -36.50
CA LYS A 6 30.30 -58.21 -35.72
C LYS A 6 29.46 -56.91 -35.73
N GLY A 7 28.14 -57.03 -35.48
CA GLY A 7 27.20 -55.93 -35.17
C GLY A 7 26.04 -55.89 -36.17
N LEU A 8 24.76 -55.77 -35.81
CA LEU A 8 24.18 -54.89 -34.80
C LEU A 8 22.75 -55.40 -34.47
N ALA A 9 22.51 -55.83 -33.24
CA ALA A 9 21.15 -56.00 -32.71
C ALA A 9 20.68 -54.64 -32.21
N ALA A 10 19.69 -54.04 -32.87
CA ALA A 10 19.13 -52.76 -32.49
C ALA A 10 18.14 -52.96 -31.32
N THR A 11 18.63 -52.76 -30.10
CA THR A 11 17.81 -52.70 -28.89
C THR A 11 17.02 -51.39 -28.90
N LEU A 12 15.71 -51.48 -29.14
CA LEU A 12 14.77 -50.38 -28.99
C LEU A 12 14.58 -50.13 -27.48
N ALA A 13 15.43 -49.30 -26.89
CA ALA A 13 15.27 -48.87 -25.50
C ALA A 13 14.15 -47.84 -25.42
N THR A 14 12.96 -48.28 -25.06
CA THR A 14 11.83 -47.44 -24.69
C THR A 14 12.23 -46.62 -23.47
N LEU A 15 12.62 -45.36 -23.68
CA LEU A 15 12.69 -44.34 -22.62
C LEU A 15 11.25 -44.07 -22.15
N LEU A 16 10.78 -44.89 -21.21
CA LEU A 16 9.72 -44.53 -20.28
C LEU A 16 10.27 -43.41 -19.40
N THR A 17 10.22 -42.18 -19.93
CA THR A 17 10.29 -40.99 -19.10
C THR A 17 9.10 -41.08 -18.16
N THR A 18 9.39 -41.31 -16.89
CA THR A 18 8.41 -41.13 -15.82
C THR A 18 8.02 -39.66 -15.85
N ALA A 19 6.94 -39.34 -16.56
CA ALA A 19 6.25 -38.08 -16.40
C ALA A 19 5.76 -38.07 -14.95
N ALA A 20 6.52 -37.42 -14.07
CA ALA A 20 6.02 -37.03 -12.78
C ALA A 20 4.73 -36.24 -13.03
N PRO A 21 3.64 -36.50 -12.28
CA PRO A 21 2.42 -35.74 -12.45
C PRO A 21 2.75 -34.27 -12.20
N VAL A 22 2.79 -33.47 -13.26
CA VAL A 22 2.76 -32.01 -13.17
C VAL A 22 1.35 -31.70 -12.67
N TRP A 23 1.23 -31.45 -11.37
CA TRP A 23 -0.01 -30.89 -10.84
C TRP A 23 -0.16 -29.53 -11.51
N ALA A 24 -1.26 -29.35 -12.25
CA ALA A 24 -1.54 -28.07 -12.89
C ALA A 24 -1.72 -27.03 -11.79
N GLN A 25 -0.77 -26.10 -11.70
CA GLN A 25 -0.81 -25.01 -10.74
C GLN A 25 -2.00 -24.12 -11.08
N GLU A 26 -2.90 -23.90 -10.13
CA GLU A 26 -4.06 -23.03 -10.35
C GLU A 26 -3.57 -21.58 -10.47
N SER A 27 -3.96 -20.89 -11.55
CA SER A 27 -3.58 -19.50 -11.78
C SER A 27 -4.74 -18.57 -11.41
N ILE A 28 -4.49 -17.66 -10.48
CA ILE A 28 -5.46 -16.69 -9.98
C ILE A 28 -5.06 -15.32 -10.53
N THR A 29 -5.97 -14.64 -11.24
CA THR A 29 -5.74 -13.23 -11.60
C THR A 29 -6.10 -12.34 -10.41
N ILE A 30 -5.19 -11.43 -10.04
CA ILE A 30 -5.43 -10.40 -9.03
C ILE A 30 -5.21 -9.02 -9.65
N ASN A 31 -6.25 -8.21 -9.67
CA ASN A 31 -6.21 -6.82 -10.13
C ASN A 31 -5.83 -5.91 -8.97
N VAL A 32 -4.65 -5.29 -9.05
CA VAL A 32 -4.14 -4.36 -8.04
C VAL A 32 -4.51 -2.94 -8.45
N ILE A 33 -5.10 -2.16 -7.54
CA ILE A 33 -5.46 -0.77 -7.80
C ILE A 33 -4.84 0.18 -6.78
N ASP A 34 -4.29 1.29 -7.28
CA ASP A 34 -3.88 2.43 -6.44
C ASP A 34 -4.07 3.76 -7.21
N GLY A 35 -4.49 4.80 -6.49
CA GLY A 35 -4.65 6.13 -7.07
C GLY A 35 -3.35 6.92 -7.24
N TYR A 36 -2.27 6.49 -6.60
CA TYR A 36 -0.95 7.10 -6.67
C TYR A 36 -0.07 6.47 -7.74
N PRO A 37 0.90 7.22 -8.30
CA PRO A 37 1.76 6.71 -9.36
C PRO A 37 2.72 5.62 -8.85
N ALA A 38 3.21 4.78 -9.76
CA ALA A 38 4.16 3.69 -9.47
C ALA A 38 5.46 4.14 -8.77
N ARG A 39 5.80 5.43 -8.83
CA ARG A 39 6.96 6.00 -8.13
C ARG A 39 6.72 6.29 -6.65
N SER A 40 5.48 6.21 -6.16
CA SER A 40 5.18 6.40 -4.74
C SER A 40 5.76 5.25 -3.93
N MET A 41 6.35 5.57 -2.78
CA MET A 41 7.11 4.60 -1.96
C MET A 41 6.30 3.33 -1.64
N TRP A 42 5.05 3.45 -1.18
CA TRP A 42 4.22 2.28 -0.87
C TRP A 42 3.86 1.43 -2.08
N VAL A 43 3.72 2.05 -3.26
CA VAL A 43 3.48 1.32 -4.51
C VAL A 43 4.74 0.55 -4.90
N GLN A 44 5.91 1.17 -4.77
CA GLN A 44 7.19 0.49 -5.00
C GLN A 44 7.39 -0.68 -4.04
N GLU A 45 7.08 -0.53 -2.75
CA GLU A 45 7.18 -1.62 -1.78
C GLU A 45 6.18 -2.75 -2.09
N PHE A 46 4.97 -2.40 -2.54
CA PHE A 46 4.00 -3.41 -2.97
C PHE A 46 4.52 -4.25 -4.15
N THR A 47 4.98 -3.57 -5.21
CA THR A 47 5.50 -4.21 -6.43
C THR A 47 6.80 -4.98 -6.17
N ASN A 48 7.75 -4.39 -5.44
CA ASN A 48 9.11 -4.92 -5.36
C ASN A 48 9.34 -5.83 -4.15
N PHE A 49 8.46 -5.81 -3.15
CA PHE A 49 8.60 -6.63 -1.95
C PHE A 49 7.38 -7.52 -1.70
N PHE A 50 6.18 -6.95 -1.61
CA PHE A 50 4.98 -7.73 -1.25
C PHE A 50 4.65 -8.80 -2.31
N ILE A 51 4.53 -8.40 -3.59
CA ILE A 51 4.25 -9.33 -4.69
C ILE A 51 5.29 -10.47 -4.74
N PRO A 52 6.62 -10.19 -4.80
CA PRO A 52 7.63 -11.25 -4.85
C PRO A 52 7.62 -12.19 -3.64
N GLU A 53 7.35 -11.69 -2.43
CA GLU A 53 7.32 -12.52 -1.23
C GLU A 53 6.05 -13.40 -1.19
N VAL A 54 4.92 -12.92 -1.72
CA VAL A 54 3.72 -13.76 -1.91
C VAL A 54 4.01 -14.86 -2.92
N ASP A 55 4.56 -14.53 -4.09
CA ASP A 55 4.87 -15.49 -5.15
C ASP A 55 5.85 -16.56 -4.66
N LYS A 56 6.90 -16.15 -3.93
CA LYS A 56 7.87 -17.05 -3.33
C LYS A 56 7.21 -18.06 -2.37
N ARG A 57 6.32 -17.61 -1.49
CA ARG A 57 5.62 -18.49 -0.54
C ARG A 57 4.65 -19.43 -1.24
N LEU A 58 3.96 -18.97 -2.29
CA LEU A 58 3.07 -19.82 -3.07
C LEU A 58 3.84 -20.92 -3.80
N ALA A 59 5.03 -20.61 -4.32
CA ALA A 59 5.91 -21.57 -4.98
C ALA A 59 6.39 -22.71 -4.07
N GLU A 60 6.48 -22.49 -2.74
CA GLU A 60 6.82 -23.55 -1.77
C GLU A 60 5.77 -24.67 -1.76
N SER A 61 4.49 -24.32 -1.94
CA SER A 61 3.39 -25.29 -2.03
C SER A 61 3.20 -25.84 -3.44
N GLY A 62 3.50 -25.03 -4.47
CA GLY A 62 3.27 -25.37 -5.88
C GLY A 62 1.79 -25.41 -6.30
N ASN A 63 0.85 -25.07 -5.42
CA ASN A 63 -0.59 -25.21 -5.69
C ASN A 63 -1.16 -24.04 -6.50
N TYR A 64 -0.67 -22.81 -6.28
CA TYR A 64 -1.22 -21.59 -6.85
C TYR A 64 -0.14 -20.70 -7.47
N THR A 65 -0.45 -20.01 -8.57
CA THR A 65 0.27 -18.82 -9.09
C THR A 65 -0.68 -17.64 -9.10
N ILE A 66 -0.12 -16.43 -9.05
CA ILE A 66 -0.91 -15.21 -9.25
C ILE A 66 -0.47 -14.50 -10.55
N ASP A 67 -1.45 -14.14 -11.39
CA ASP A 67 -1.31 -13.19 -12.50
C ASP A 67 -1.65 -11.79 -11.97
N TRP A 68 -0.64 -11.06 -11.50
CA TRP A 68 -0.78 -9.72 -10.94
C TRP A 68 -1.01 -8.67 -12.04
N ARG A 69 -2.12 -7.94 -11.98
CA ARG A 69 -2.46 -6.85 -12.91
C ARG A 69 -2.44 -5.52 -12.20
N GLU A 70 -1.30 -4.83 -12.28
CA GLU A 70 -1.05 -3.58 -11.57
C GLU A 70 -1.61 -2.35 -12.30
N SER A 71 -2.56 -1.65 -11.68
CA SER A 71 -3.18 -0.43 -12.19
C SER A 71 -2.97 0.75 -11.24
N TYR A 72 -1.95 1.55 -11.53
CA TYR A 72 -1.52 2.69 -10.70
C TYR A 72 -1.78 4.04 -11.36
N GLY A 73 -1.61 5.12 -10.59
CA GLY A 73 -1.60 6.49 -11.10
C GLY A 73 -2.97 7.07 -11.41
N GLY A 74 -4.03 6.53 -10.81
CA GLY A 74 -5.35 7.16 -10.95
C GLY A 74 -6.14 6.75 -12.19
N THR A 75 -5.75 5.65 -12.83
CA THR A 75 -6.35 5.09 -14.06
C THR A 75 -7.70 4.42 -13.77
N VAL A 76 -7.80 3.68 -12.67
CA VAL A 76 -9.04 3.03 -12.21
C VAL A 76 -9.74 3.88 -11.14
N VAL A 77 -9.00 4.26 -10.09
CA VAL A 77 -9.52 5.05 -8.95
C VAL A 77 -8.55 6.18 -8.61
N LYS A 78 -9.05 7.33 -8.15
CA LYS A 78 -8.20 8.39 -7.56
C LYS A 78 -7.74 7.97 -6.15
N PRO A 79 -6.72 8.61 -5.54
CA PRO A 79 -6.20 8.22 -4.23
C PRO A 79 -7.25 8.01 -3.13
N ARG A 80 -8.30 8.86 -3.11
CA ARG A 80 -9.40 8.75 -2.14
C ARG A 80 -10.45 7.69 -2.47
N GLY A 81 -10.35 7.05 -3.63
CA GLY A 81 -11.34 6.11 -4.16
C GLY A 81 -10.92 4.65 -4.09
N VAL A 82 -9.75 4.33 -3.51
CA VAL A 82 -9.29 2.94 -3.38
C VAL A 82 -10.27 2.12 -2.54
N LEU A 83 -10.71 2.65 -1.38
CA LEU A 83 -11.67 1.95 -0.51
C LEU A 83 -12.97 1.61 -1.24
N GLU A 84 -13.59 2.59 -1.88
CA GLU A 84 -14.84 2.38 -2.64
C GLU A 84 -14.61 1.51 -3.88
N GLY A 85 -13.46 1.64 -4.55
CA GLY A 85 -13.12 0.82 -5.71
C GLY A 85 -13.04 -0.66 -5.39
N LEU A 86 -12.37 -1.01 -4.28
CA LEU A 86 -12.31 -2.38 -3.79
C LEU A 86 -13.70 -2.88 -3.36
N GLN A 87 -14.46 -2.06 -2.63
CA GLN A 87 -15.82 -2.41 -2.20
C GLN A 87 -16.73 -2.76 -3.38
N LEU A 88 -16.58 -2.06 -4.51
CA LEU A 88 -17.36 -2.26 -5.74
C LEU A 88 -16.77 -3.32 -6.70
N GLY A 89 -15.64 -3.94 -6.35
CA GLY A 89 -14.99 -4.96 -7.18
C GLY A 89 -14.28 -4.42 -8.42
N LEU A 90 -13.85 -3.16 -8.41
CA LEU A 90 -13.02 -2.58 -9.48
C LEU A 90 -11.56 -3.06 -9.42
N GLY A 91 -11.16 -3.64 -8.30
CA GLY A 91 -9.88 -4.31 -8.07
C GLY A 91 -10.02 -5.28 -6.90
N ASP A 92 -9.07 -6.20 -6.80
CA ASP A 92 -9.06 -7.28 -5.81
C ASP A 92 -8.22 -6.90 -4.59
N ILE A 93 -7.20 -6.06 -4.77
CA ILE A 93 -6.31 -5.58 -3.71
C ILE A 93 -5.84 -4.15 -3.99
N GLY A 94 -5.63 -3.38 -2.93
CA GLY A 94 -5.16 -2.00 -3.04
C GLY A 94 -4.73 -1.44 -1.69
N ILE A 95 -4.03 -0.30 -1.73
CA ILE A 95 -3.53 0.36 -0.53
C ILE A 95 -4.49 1.50 -0.17
N VAL A 96 -5.30 1.28 0.85
CA VAL A 96 -6.27 2.27 1.31
C VAL A 96 -5.57 3.31 2.18
N THR A 97 -5.56 4.57 1.74
CA THR A 97 -5.10 5.69 2.58
C THR A 97 -6.16 6.05 3.62
N THR A 98 -6.11 5.39 4.78
CA THR A 98 -7.19 5.40 5.80
C THR A 98 -7.53 6.77 6.37
N ILE A 99 -6.60 7.73 6.37
CA ILE A 99 -6.81 9.11 6.86
C ILE A 99 -7.96 9.83 6.14
N PHE A 100 -8.33 9.37 4.95
CA PHE A 100 -9.41 9.95 4.16
C PHE A 100 -10.80 9.40 4.51
N HIS A 101 -10.87 8.35 5.33
CA HIS A 101 -12.06 7.54 5.55
C HIS A 101 -12.45 7.43 7.03
N SER A 102 -12.16 8.46 7.85
CA SER A 102 -12.42 8.45 9.29
C SER A 102 -13.89 8.16 9.69
N SER A 103 -14.86 8.36 8.80
CA SER A 103 -16.27 8.01 9.06
C SER A 103 -16.58 6.52 8.87
N LYS A 104 -15.78 5.80 8.08
CA LYS A 104 -15.96 4.37 7.76
C LYS A 104 -14.96 3.49 8.50
N LEU A 105 -13.74 4.00 8.69
CA LEU A 105 -12.60 3.33 9.30
C LEU A 105 -12.04 4.14 10.48
N PRO A 106 -12.85 4.53 11.48
CA PRO A 106 -12.39 5.43 12.55
C PRO A 106 -11.23 4.86 13.36
N SER A 107 -11.20 3.55 13.63
CA SER A 107 -10.12 2.93 14.40
C SER A 107 -8.76 3.00 13.68
N GLN A 108 -8.76 3.05 12.35
CA GLN A 108 -7.55 3.17 11.53
C GLN A 108 -6.85 4.53 11.67
N ALA A 109 -7.49 5.51 12.30
CA ALA A 109 -6.91 6.83 12.57
C ALA A 109 -6.06 6.88 13.85
N ILE A 110 -5.91 5.77 14.58
CA ILE A 110 -5.31 5.76 15.92
C ILE A 110 -3.94 6.47 15.98
N SER A 111 -3.03 6.17 15.05
CA SER A 111 -1.72 6.83 14.98
C SER A 111 -1.80 8.32 14.67
N ALA A 112 -2.81 8.74 13.89
CA ALA A 112 -3.06 10.14 13.59
C ALA A 112 -3.73 10.89 14.75
N VAL A 113 -4.47 10.24 15.64
CA VAL A 113 -5.10 10.93 16.80
C VAL A 113 -4.23 10.86 18.05
N THR A 114 -3.16 10.07 18.04
CA THR A 114 -2.13 10.02 19.09
C THR A 114 -0.75 10.43 18.54
N PRO A 115 -0.56 11.69 18.10
CA PRO A 115 0.76 12.13 17.62
C PRO A 115 1.79 12.14 18.74
N PHE A 116 3.08 12.17 18.36
CA PHE A 116 4.24 12.29 19.27
C PHE A 116 4.49 11.12 20.23
N VAL A 117 3.90 9.94 19.99
CA VAL A 117 4.12 8.74 20.82
C VAL A 117 5.46 8.05 20.56
N SER A 118 6.01 8.16 19.34
CA SER A 118 7.32 7.60 18.96
C SER A 118 7.80 8.25 17.66
N SER A 119 9.12 8.33 17.48
CA SER A 119 9.77 8.69 16.20
C SER A 119 10.26 7.47 15.40
N ASP A 120 10.10 6.25 15.93
CA ASP A 120 10.42 5.01 15.21
C ASP A 120 9.17 4.43 14.57
N ALA A 121 9.06 4.58 13.24
CA ALA A 121 7.95 4.06 12.43
C ALA A 121 7.72 2.55 12.64
N ARG A 122 8.76 1.77 12.90
CA ARG A 122 8.65 0.31 13.07
C ARG A 122 7.94 -0.03 14.36
N VAL A 123 8.20 0.74 15.42
CA VAL A 123 7.52 0.57 16.71
C VAL A 123 6.03 0.92 16.57
N VAL A 124 5.72 2.02 15.88
CA VAL A 124 4.32 2.42 15.62
C VAL A 124 3.61 1.36 14.78
N SER A 125 4.22 0.90 13.69
CA SER A 125 3.67 -0.15 12.82
C SER A 125 3.36 -1.42 13.60
N LYS A 126 4.31 -1.90 14.42
CA LYS A 126 4.13 -3.10 15.22
C LYS A 126 3.01 -2.94 16.24
N ALA A 127 2.95 -1.79 16.92
CA ALA A 127 1.90 -1.52 17.91
C ALA A 127 0.51 -1.48 17.25
N VAL A 128 0.36 -0.82 16.09
CA VAL A 128 -0.92 -0.77 15.36
C VAL A 128 -1.33 -2.16 14.88
N ASP A 129 -0.39 -2.98 14.38
CA ASP A 129 -0.69 -4.37 13.99
C ASP A 129 -1.06 -5.26 15.17
N GLU A 130 -0.45 -5.07 16.35
CA GLU A 130 -0.83 -5.77 17.58
C GLU A 130 -2.24 -5.38 18.02
N ILE A 131 -2.57 -4.08 17.98
CA ILE A 131 -3.92 -3.58 18.25
C ILE A 131 -4.93 -4.18 17.26
N ALA A 132 -4.61 -4.22 15.96
CA ALA A 132 -5.50 -4.80 14.95
C ALA A 132 -5.73 -6.31 15.13
N LYS A 133 -4.81 -7.02 15.80
CA LYS A 133 -4.95 -8.44 16.15
C LYS A 133 -5.75 -8.64 17.43
N GLU A 134 -5.52 -7.80 18.43
CA GLU A 134 -6.18 -7.89 19.74
C GLU A 134 -7.63 -7.39 19.70
N PHE A 135 -7.89 -6.33 18.93
CA PHE A 135 -9.19 -5.66 18.85
C PHE A 135 -9.84 -5.88 17.48
N PRO A 136 -10.87 -6.74 17.39
CA PRO A 136 -11.53 -7.09 16.12
C PRO A 136 -12.08 -5.90 15.34
N THR A 137 -12.42 -4.79 16.03
CA THR A 137 -12.99 -3.57 15.45
C THR A 137 -12.24 -3.10 14.20
N MET A 138 -10.90 -3.12 14.22
CA MET A 138 -10.10 -2.67 13.07
C MET A 138 -10.36 -3.50 11.81
N ARG A 139 -10.60 -4.80 11.97
CA ARG A 139 -10.90 -5.73 10.86
C ARG A 139 -12.38 -5.68 10.49
N GLU A 140 -13.26 -5.53 11.46
CA GLU A 140 -14.72 -5.42 11.25
C GLU A 140 -15.09 -4.17 10.46
N GLU A 141 -14.40 -3.05 10.68
CA GLU A 141 -14.58 -1.83 9.89
C GLU A 141 -14.31 -2.06 8.39
N PHE A 142 -13.24 -2.79 8.05
CA PHE A 142 -12.97 -3.19 6.67
C PHE A 142 -13.96 -4.24 6.15
N ALA A 143 -14.36 -5.21 6.99
CA ALA A 143 -15.37 -6.21 6.62
C ALA A 143 -16.71 -5.54 6.26
N ALA A 144 -17.11 -4.49 6.99
CA ALA A 144 -18.29 -3.68 6.66
C ALA A 144 -18.18 -2.95 5.30
N GLN A 145 -16.95 -2.81 4.76
CA GLN A 145 -16.70 -2.29 3.41
C GLN A 145 -16.47 -3.40 2.37
N ASN A 146 -16.87 -4.64 2.67
CA ASN A 146 -16.66 -5.82 1.83
C ASN A 146 -15.17 -6.11 1.56
N GLN A 147 -14.32 -5.91 2.57
CA GLN A 147 -12.86 -6.03 2.43
C GLN A 147 -12.23 -6.84 3.55
N VAL A 148 -11.13 -7.52 3.21
CA VAL A 148 -10.29 -8.21 4.18
C VAL A 148 -9.10 -7.32 4.50
N TYR A 149 -8.99 -6.91 5.76
CA TYR A 149 -7.78 -6.24 6.25
C TYR A 149 -6.60 -7.21 6.26
N LEU A 150 -5.51 -6.84 5.58
CA LEU A 150 -4.29 -7.65 5.52
C LEU A 150 -3.28 -7.25 6.60
N THR A 151 -2.84 -5.98 6.59
CA THR A 151 -1.80 -5.46 7.48
C THR A 151 -1.75 -3.93 7.42
N THR A 152 -1.06 -3.29 8.37
CA THR A 152 -0.69 -1.87 8.26
C THR A 152 0.46 -1.77 7.27
N GLY A 153 0.15 -1.67 5.98
CA GLY A 153 1.15 -1.76 4.91
C GLY A 153 2.06 -0.54 4.75
N VAL A 154 1.63 0.62 5.26
CA VAL A 154 2.36 1.89 5.10
C VAL A 154 2.34 2.65 6.42
N VAL A 155 3.52 2.92 6.97
CA VAL A 155 3.69 3.76 8.15
C VAL A 155 4.72 4.83 7.83
N LEU A 156 4.30 6.08 7.94
CA LEU A 156 5.17 7.24 7.77
C LEU A 156 5.83 7.56 9.11
N ASP A 157 7.12 7.87 9.08
CA ASP A 157 7.94 8.12 10.25
C ASP A 157 7.62 9.45 10.93
N THR A 158 7.31 10.49 10.15
CA THR A 158 7.05 11.82 10.68
C THR A 158 6.20 12.66 9.72
N TYR A 159 5.38 13.55 10.29
CA TYR A 159 4.80 14.66 9.55
C TYR A 159 5.75 15.86 9.61
N GLN A 160 6.23 16.30 8.45
CA GLN A 160 7.05 17.48 8.26
C GLN A 160 6.21 18.63 7.70
N LEU A 161 6.58 19.86 8.05
CA LEU A 161 5.96 21.06 7.51
C LEU A 161 6.83 21.63 6.39
N PHE A 162 6.31 21.60 5.17
CA PHE A 162 6.93 22.19 3.99
C PHE A 162 6.33 23.57 3.75
N SER A 163 7.12 24.61 3.97
CA SER A 163 6.66 26.00 3.94
C SER A 163 7.35 26.80 2.85
N ARG A 164 6.66 27.85 2.37
CA ARG A 164 7.27 28.87 1.48
C ARG A 164 8.35 29.66 2.19
N ASP A 165 8.00 30.14 3.38
CA ASP A 165 8.86 30.92 4.26
C ASP A 165 9.43 30.04 5.37
N LYS A 166 10.53 30.51 5.97
CA LYS A 166 11.17 29.79 7.08
C LYS A 166 10.27 29.81 8.31
N VAL A 167 10.08 28.65 8.93
CA VAL A 167 9.33 28.47 10.17
C VAL A 167 10.31 28.03 11.26
N GLU A 168 10.48 28.83 12.31
CA GLU A 168 11.36 28.52 13.45
C GLU A 168 10.57 28.26 14.74
N SER A 169 9.31 28.68 14.80
CA SER A 169 8.46 28.59 15.97
C SER A 169 6.97 28.41 15.59
N LEU A 170 6.14 28.06 16.56
CA LEU A 170 4.68 28.00 16.37
C LEU A 170 4.08 29.39 16.07
N ALA A 171 4.68 30.47 16.58
CA ALA A 171 4.23 31.82 16.34
C ALA A 171 4.31 32.21 14.85
N ASP A 172 5.28 31.63 14.11
CA ASP A 172 5.42 31.86 12.67
C ASP A 172 4.27 31.25 11.85
N LEU A 173 3.46 30.39 12.47
CA LEU A 173 2.31 29.73 11.85
C LEU A 173 0.99 30.43 12.18
N GLU A 174 0.98 31.41 13.08
CA GLU A 174 -0.22 32.13 13.46
C GLU A 174 -0.82 32.89 12.28
N GLY A 175 -2.13 32.78 12.09
CA GLY A 175 -2.82 33.42 10.95
C GLY A 175 -2.56 32.79 9.58
N THR A 176 -1.69 31.77 9.48
CA THR A 176 -1.31 31.17 8.19
C THR A 176 -2.29 30.08 7.72
N LYS A 177 -2.28 29.77 6.42
CA LYS A 177 -3.04 28.65 5.85
C LYS A 177 -2.15 27.43 5.70
N ILE A 178 -2.48 26.35 6.39
CA ILE A 178 -1.68 25.12 6.43
C ILE A 178 -2.47 23.98 5.77
N SER A 179 -1.91 23.39 4.73
CA SER A 179 -2.51 22.23 4.09
C SER A 179 -2.20 20.93 4.84
N GLY A 180 -3.16 20.01 4.84
CA GLY A 180 -2.99 18.68 5.39
C GLY A 180 -4.10 17.73 4.95
N ALA A 181 -3.97 16.47 5.35
CA ALA A 181 -4.90 15.41 5.01
C ALA A 181 -5.72 14.98 6.23
N GLY A 182 -7.06 14.97 6.10
CA GLY A 182 -7.98 14.35 7.07
C GLY A 182 -7.71 14.79 8.51
N MET A 183 -7.41 13.82 9.39
CA MET A 183 -7.18 14.05 10.81
C MET A 183 -5.99 14.95 11.12
N ASN A 184 -4.99 15.10 10.24
CA ASN A 184 -3.84 15.95 10.54
C ASN A 184 -4.24 17.43 10.70
N LEU A 185 -5.31 17.87 10.04
CA LEU A 185 -5.81 19.24 10.18
C LEU A 185 -6.20 19.58 11.62
N ARG A 186 -6.53 18.57 12.44
CA ARG A 186 -6.77 18.72 13.88
C ARG A 186 -5.57 19.30 14.62
N TYR A 187 -4.35 19.07 14.13
CA TYR A 187 -3.12 19.56 14.77
C TYR A 187 -2.96 21.08 14.62
N VAL A 188 -3.58 21.66 13.59
CA VAL A 188 -3.52 23.10 13.29
C VAL A 188 -4.47 23.90 14.18
N GLU A 189 -5.54 23.30 14.68
CA GLU A 189 -6.58 24.00 15.45
C GLU A 189 -6.08 24.63 16.76
N GLY A 190 -4.91 24.22 17.25
CA GLY A 190 -4.27 24.79 18.44
C GLY A 190 -3.40 26.03 18.16
N ILE A 191 -3.23 26.43 16.90
CA ILE A 191 -2.38 27.56 16.50
C ILE A 191 -3.27 28.78 16.24
N GLU A 192 -2.97 29.90 16.89
CA GLU A 192 -3.82 31.08 16.87
C GLU A 192 -4.02 31.61 15.43
N GLY A 193 -5.28 31.72 15.01
CA GLY A 193 -5.63 32.25 13.69
C GLY A 193 -5.23 31.36 12.49
N ALA A 194 -4.54 30.24 12.69
CA ALA A 194 -4.15 29.35 11.60
C ALA A 194 -5.38 28.64 11.02
N ALA A 195 -5.39 28.48 9.69
CA ALA A 195 -6.48 27.83 8.97
C ALA A 195 -6.00 26.53 8.32
N GLY A 196 -6.60 25.41 8.71
CA GLY A 196 -6.39 24.13 8.06
C GLY A 196 -7.07 24.04 6.69
N VAL A 197 -6.31 23.76 5.63
CA VAL A 197 -6.82 23.62 4.26
C VAL A 197 -6.68 22.18 3.79
N ARG A 198 -7.81 21.52 3.53
CA ARG A 198 -7.82 20.13 3.08
C ARG A 198 -7.13 19.98 1.72
N GLY A 199 -6.14 19.09 1.68
CA GLY A 199 -5.41 18.72 0.47
C GLY A 199 -4.89 17.29 0.54
N GLY A 200 -3.89 16.99 -0.28
CA GLY A 200 -3.16 15.74 -0.27
C GLY A 200 -1.88 15.85 -1.10
N LEU A 201 -1.08 14.78 -1.11
CA LEU A 201 0.24 14.74 -1.74
C LEU A 201 0.23 15.16 -3.22
N THR A 202 -0.86 14.90 -3.95
CA THR A 202 -1.01 15.29 -5.36
C THR A 202 -1.21 16.79 -5.56
N ASP A 203 -1.68 17.49 -4.53
CA ASP A 203 -2.17 18.87 -4.62
C ASP A 203 -1.20 19.85 -3.96
N PHE A 204 -0.46 19.40 -2.94
CA PHE A 204 0.40 20.25 -2.10
C PHE A 204 1.34 21.17 -2.89
N TYR A 205 2.01 20.65 -3.93
CA TYR A 205 2.89 21.47 -4.77
C TYR A 205 2.15 22.65 -5.41
N ASN A 206 0.99 22.40 -6.03
CA ASN A 206 0.21 23.45 -6.69
C ASN A 206 -0.41 24.41 -5.66
N MET A 207 -0.84 23.91 -4.51
CA MET A 207 -1.39 24.75 -3.44
C MET A 207 -0.33 25.71 -2.89
N LEU A 208 0.89 25.19 -2.66
CA LEU A 208 2.06 25.98 -2.29
C LEU A 208 2.52 26.87 -3.44
N GLN A 209 2.44 26.49 -4.70
CA GLN A 209 2.90 27.34 -5.81
C GLN A 209 1.97 28.53 -6.04
N THR A 210 0.66 28.33 -5.92
CA THR A 210 -0.37 29.36 -6.17
C THR A 210 -0.62 30.29 -4.99
N GLY A 211 -0.16 29.93 -3.79
CA GLY A 211 -0.39 30.72 -2.57
C GLY A 211 -1.77 30.47 -1.97
N LEU A 212 -2.43 29.38 -2.39
CA LEU A 212 -3.62 28.91 -1.72
C LEU A 212 -3.32 28.58 -0.25
N VAL A 213 -2.14 28.03 0.02
CA VAL A 213 -1.61 27.74 1.35
C VAL A 213 -0.17 28.25 1.48
N ASP A 214 0.23 28.53 2.71
CA ASP A 214 1.57 29.00 3.08
C ASP A 214 2.50 27.82 3.40
N SER A 215 1.92 26.74 3.93
CA SER A 215 2.61 25.50 4.28
C SER A 215 1.78 24.27 3.93
N ALA A 216 2.43 23.11 3.75
CA ALA A 216 1.80 21.80 3.63
C ALA A 216 2.45 20.79 4.57
N MET A 217 1.63 20.06 5.31
CA MET A 217 2.06 19.02 6.24
C MET A 217 1.98 17.64 5.58
N LEU A 218 3.14 16.99 5.44
CA LEU A 218 3.31 15.68 4.81
C LEU A 218 4.19 14.76 5.67
#